data_AF-A0A840UY62-F1
#
_entry.id   AF-A0A840UY62-F1
#
_cell.length_a   1.000
_cell.length_b   1.000
_cell.length_c   1.000
_cell.angle_alpha   90.00
_cell.angle_beta   90.00
_cell.angle_gamma   90.00
#
_symmetry.space_group_name_H-M   'P 1'
#
loop_
_entity.id
_entity.type
_entity.pdbx_description
1 polymer ?
#
loop_
_entity_poly.entity_id
_entity_poly.type
_entity_poly.pdbx_seq_one_letter_code
_entity_poly.pdbx_strand_id
1 'polypeptide(L)'
;MSRNIIPIPPGLIPGIPSLGVVNLVRQKDGSLIPMLRTWKPEVQLTKDIPSKLGLELSWRNLRIAVRAGFIISRRPAPRVTLIRIDSLMNYLEESADPEFWTPQRTHEWELAAREES
;
A
#
# COMPACT_ATOMS: atom_id res chain seq x y z
N MET A 1 17.08 -9.54 32.60
CA MET A 1 17.75 -8.53 31.74
C MET A 1 16.69 -7.83 30.91
N SER A 2 16.29 -6.60 31.27
CA SER A 2 15.40 -5.79 30.44
C SER A 2 16.20 -5.21 29.29
N ARG A 3 15.80 -5.49 28.04
CA ARG A 3 16.35 -4.81 26.87
C ARG A 3 15.75 -3.41 26.83
N ASN A 4 16.57 -2.38 27.00
CA ASN A 4 16.16 -1.01 26.73
C ASN A 4 15.83 -0.89 25.24
N ILE A 5 14.56 -0.68 24.91
CA ILE A 5 14.10 -0.39 23.56
C ILE A 5 14.04 1.14 23.46
N ILE A 6 14.99 1.72 22.74
CA ILE A 6 15.01 3.16 22.47
C ILE A 6 14.11 3.42 21.26
N PRO A 7 13.04 4.24 21.38
CA PRO A 7 12.20 4.59 20.24
C PRO A 7 13.03 5.44 19.26
N ILE A 8 13.15 4.97 18.02
CA ILE A 8 13.85 5.69 16.96
C ILE A 8 12.79 6.52 16.20
N PRO A 9 12.97 7.84 16.07
CA PRO A 9 12.04 8.66 15.32
C PRO A 9 11.93 8.20 13.85
N PRO A 10 10.73 8.21 13.26
CA PRO A 10 10.55 7.87 11.85
C PRO A 10 11.42 8.78 10.97
N GLY A 11 12.13 8.20 9.99
CA GLY A 11 12.98 8.93 9.04
C GLY A 11 14.49 8.96 9.37
N LEU A 12 14.92 8.50 10.54
CA LEU A 12 16.35 8.48 10.92
C LEU A 12 17.12 7.21 10.48
N ILE A 13 16.42 6.17 10.01
CA ILE A 13 17.05 4.92 9.60
C ILE A 13 16.92 4.73 8.09
N PRO A 14 18.04 4.72 7.35
CA PRO A 14 18.05 4.36 5.94
C PRO A 14 17.41 2.98 5.73
N GLY A 15 16.38 2.90 4.88
CA GLY A 15 15.67 1.66 4.57
C GLY A 15 14.40 1.40 5.40
N ILE A 16 14.05 2.26 6.36
CA ILE A 16 12.72 2.26 6.99
C ILE A 16 11.85 3.29 6.29
N PRO A 17 10.69 2.89 5.71
CA PRO A 17 9.80 3.82 5.03
C PRO A 17 9.23 4.88 5.99
N SER A 18 8.98 6.09 5.48
CA SER A 18 8.43 7.23 6.23
C SER A 18 7.03 6.95 6.80
N LEU A 19 6.29 6.03 6.17
CA LEU A 19 4.98 5.55 6.59
C LEU A 19 4.98 4.02 6.65
N GLY A 20 4.42 3.46 7.71
CA GLY A 20 4.36 2.01 7.89
C GLY A 20 3.23 1.59 8.81
N VAL A 21 2.62 0.44 8.50
CA VAL A 21 1.64 -0.20 9.39
C VAL A 21 2.39 -0.81 10.57
N VAL A 22 2.00 -0.48 11.78
CA VAL A 22 2.61 -0.97 13.02
C VAL A 22 1.63 -1.85 13.79
N ASN A 23 2.13 -2.88 14.44
CA ASN A 23 1.41 -3.57 15.50
C ASN A 23 1.76 -2.90 16.83
N LEU A 24 0.75 -2.53 17.62
CA LEU A 24 0.98 -2.08 18.98
C LEU A 24 1.23 -3.29 19.87
N VAL A 25 2.46 -3.43 20.36
CA VAL A 25 2.84 -4.52 21.26
C VAL A 25 2.86 -3.99 22.68
N ARG A 26 2.17 -4.68 23.59
CA ARG A 26 2.16 -4.34 25.01
C ARG A 26 3.43 -4.81 25.69
N GLN A 27 4.14 -3.89 26.32
CA GLN A 27 5.30 -4.18 27.15
C GLN A 27 4.87 -4.68 28.54
N LYS A 28 5.84 -5.23 29.30
CA LYS A 28 5.61 -5.76 30.65
C LYS A 28 5.18 -4.69 31.66
N ASP A 29 5.56 -3.43 31.42
CA ASP A 29 5.15 -2.27 32.23
C ASP A 29 3.76 -1.72 31.83
N GLY A 30 3.10 -2.34 30.84
CA GLY A 30 1.79 -1.95 30.34
C GLY A 30 1.82 -0.90 29.23
N SER A 31 2.97 -0.33 28.89
CA SER A 31 3.14 0.61 27.78
C SER A 31 2.93 -0.08 26.42
N LEU A 32 2.55 0.68 25.40
CA LEU A 32 2.39 0.19 24.03
C LEU A 32 3.53 0.72 23.17
N ILE A 33 4.24 -0.17 22.46
CA ILE A 33 5.23 0.23 21.46
C ILE A 33 4.74 -0.10 20.04
N PRO A 34 4.94 0.82 19.08
CA PRO A 34 4.72 0.53 17.68
C PRO A 34 5.84 -0.40 17.18
N MET A 35 5.49 -1.65 16.87
CA MET A 35 6.39 -2.59 16.21
C MET A 35 6.05 -2.60 14.72
N LEU A 36 7.01 -2.20 13.88
CA LEU A 36 6.83 -2.15 12.44
C LEU A 36 6.38 -3.52 11.92
N ARG A 37 5.19 -3.59 11.32
CA ARG A 37 4.78 -4.75 10.56
C ARG A 37 5.47 -4.61 9.21
N THR A 38 6.64 -5.21 9.06
CA THR A 38 7.33 -5.24 7.78
C THR A 38 6.50 -6.07 6.82
N TRP A 39 5.67 -5.40 6.02
CA TRP A 39 5.10 -6.03 4.84
C TRP A 39 6.25 -6.25 3.86
N LYS A 40 6.19 -7.36 3.11
CA LYS A 40 7.02 -7.48 1.92
C LYS A 40 6.76 -6.22 1.05
N PRO A 41 7.77 -5.66 0.38
CA PRO A 41 7.59 -4.45 -0.45
C PRO A 41 6.53 -4.63 -1.52
N GLU A 42 6.21 -5.88 -1.84
CA GLU A 42 5.15 -6.29 -2.74
C GLU A 42 4.16 -7.22 -2.05
N VAL A 43 2.89 -7.07 -2.39
CA VAL A 43 1.81 -7.96 -1.97
C VAL A 43 1.11 -8.55 -3.17
N GLN A 44 0.61 -9.77 -3.03
CA GLN A 44 -0.21 -10.38 -4.07
C GLN A 44 -1.56 -9.67 -4.14
N LEU A 45 -1.96 -9.30 -5.35
CA LEU A 45 -3.24 -8.70 -5.64
C LEU A 45 -4.34 -9.78 -5.51
N THR A 46 -5.10 -9.70 -4.42
CA THR A 46 -6.22 -10.61 -4.11
C THR A 46 -7.44 -9.80 -3.66
N LYS A 47 -8.65 -10.37 -3.78
CA LYS A 47 -9.91 -9.65 -3.48
C LYS A 47 -9.96 -9.04 -2.07
N ASP A 48 -9.31 -9.69 -1.12
CA ASP A 48 -9.22 -9.33 0.29
C ASP A 48 -8.08 -8.35 0.62
N ILE A 49 -7.20 -8.02 -0.35
CA ILE A 49 -6.05 -7.16 -0.08
C ILE A 49 -6.44 -5.75 0.41
N PRO A 50 -7.48 -5.05 -0.10
CA PRO A 50 -7.82 -3.73 0.41
C PRO A 50 -8.23 -3.79 1.89
N SER A 51 -9.05 -4.78 2.25
CA SER A 51 -9.48 -5.00 3.64
C SER A 51 -8.30 -5.38 4.55
N LYS A 52 -7.39 -6.24 4.09
CA LYS A 52 -6.18 -6.62 4.86
C LYS A 52 -5.23 -5.46 5.10
N LEU A 53 -5.22 -4.49 4.18
CA LEU A 53 -4.42 -3.27 4.30
C LEU A 53 -5.17 -2.14 5.02
N GLY A 54 -6.45 -2.33 5.38
CA GLY A 54 -7.26 -1.30 6.03
C GLY A 54 -7.60 -0.13 5.11
N LEU A 55 -7.68 -0.37 3.79
CA LEU A 55 -7.93 0.65 2.79
C LEU A 55 -9.43 0.73 2.47
N GLU A 56 -9.97 1.94 2.40
CA GLU A 56 -11.34 2.22 1.91
C GLU A 56 -11.41 2.23 0.37
N LEU A 57 -10.78 1.23 -0.25
CA LEU A 57 -10.71 1.08 -1.71
C LEU A 57 -11.46 -0.18 -2.14
N SER A 58 -12.38 -0.05 -3.10
CA SER A 58 -13.07 -1.21 -3.65
C SER A 58 -12.11 -2.11 -4.43
N TRP A 59 -12.34 -3.43 -4.39
CA TRP A 59 -11.55 -4.39 -5.17
C TRP A 59 -11.54 -4.05 -6.68
N ARG A 60 -12.68 -3.60 -7.20
CA ARG A 60 -12.82 -3.21 -8.60
C ARG A 60 -11.91 -2.02 -8.91
N ASN A 61 -11.94 -0.97 -8.10
CA ASN A 61 -11.13 0.23 -8.32
C ASN A 61 -9.64 -0.08 -8.20
N LEU A 62 -9.25 -0.95 -7.26
CA LEU A 62 -7.86 -1.40 -7.16
C LEU A 62 -7.40 -2.12 -8.44
N ARG A 63 -8.22 -3.01 -9.00
CA ARG A 63 -7.89 -3.68 -10.27
C ARG A 63 -7.76 -2.70 -11.43
N ILE A 64 -8.69 -1.76 -11.54
CA ILE A 64 -8.65 -0.73 -12.59
C ILE A 64 -7.39 0.11 -12.45
N ALA A 65 -7.06 0.59 -11.25
CA ALA A 65 -5.84 1.36 -11.00
C ALA A 65 -4.55 0.59 -11.36
N VAL A 66 -4.47 -0.69 -11.01
CA VAL A 66 -3.35 -1.55 -11.40
C VAL A 66 -3.27 -1.74 -12.92
N ARG A 67 -4.42 -1.90 -13.58
CA ARG A 67 -4.48 -2.12 -15.03
C ARG A 67 -4.22 -0.85 -15.84
N ALA A 68 -4.68 0.30 -15.35
CA ALA A 68 -4.38 1.62 -15.89
C ALA A 68 -2.90 2.02 -15.69
N GLY A 69 -2.12 1.26 -14.92
CA GLY A 69 -0.70 1.51 -14.70
C GLY A 69 -0.40 2.54 -13.61
N PHE A 70 -1.41 2.97 -12.86
CA PHE A 70 -1.23 3.92 -11.74
C PHE A 70 -0.54 3.28 -10.53
N ILE A 71 -0.59 1.96 -10.44
CA ILE A 71 0.07 1.19 -9.40
C ILE A 71 1.09 0.25 -10.07
N ILE A 72 2.36 0.40 -9.69
CA ILE A 72 3.42 -0.46 -10.17
C ILE A 72 3.13 -1.90 -9.77
N SER A 73 3.02 -2.77 -10.78
CA SER A 73 2.74 -4.17 -10.61
C SER A 73 3.63 -5.03 -11.50
N ARG A 74 3.81 -6.30 -11.11
CA ARG A 74 4.50 -7.31 -11.92
C ARG A 74 3.78 -8.64 -11.85
N ARG A 75 3.92 -9.43 -12.92
CA ARG A 75 3.29 -10.75 -13.05
C ARG A 75 4.35 -11.85 -13.09
N PRO A 76 4.82 -12.36 -11.94
CA PRO A 76 5.84 -13.40 -11.91
C PRO A 76 5.34 -14.76 -12.42
N ALA A 77 4.04 -15.00 -12.42
CA ALA A 77 3.43 -16.23 -12.92
C ALA A 77 2.03 -15.95 -13.50
N PRO A 78 1.50 -16.82 -14.38
CA PRO A 78 0.12 -16.73 -14.82
C PRO A 78 -0.81 -16.68 -13.61
N ARG A 79 -1.75 -15.71 -13.59
CA ARG A 79 -2.71 -15.44 -12.50
C ARG A 79 -2.13 -14.89 -11.19
N VAL A 80 -0.82 -14.65 -11.09
CA VAL A 80 -0.21 -13.99 -9.94
C VAL A 80 0.20 -12.58 -10.32
N THR A 81 -0.51 -11.59 -9.80
CA THR A 81 -0.10 -10.18 -9.89
C THR A 81 0.42 -9.74 -8.53
N LEU A 82 1.63 -9.20 -8.48
CA LEU A 82 2.20 -8.56 -7.31
C LEU A 82 2.13 -7.05 -7.51
N ILE A 83 1.73 -6.31 -6.48
CA ILE A 83 1.70 -4.84 -6.48
C ILE A 83 2.69 -4.32 -5.46
N ARG A 84 3.38 -3.23 -5.81
CA ARG A 84 4.26 -2.51 -4.89
C ARG A 84 3.44 -1.68 -3.91
N ILE A 85 3.69 -1.85 -2.61
CA ILE A 85 2.93 -1.15 -1.57
C ILE A 85 3.17 0.36 -1.63
N ASP A 86 4.42 0.78 -1.83
CA ASP A 86 4.77 2.21 -1.94
C ASP A 86 4.02 2.89 -3.09
N SER A 87 3.95 2.24 -4.25
CA SER A 87 3.19 2.77 -5.38
C SER A 87 1.68 2.82 -5.13
N LEU A 88 1.12 1.85 -4.39
CA LEU A 88 -0.28 1.88 -4.00
C LEU A 88 -0.58 3.05 -3.05
N MET A 89 0.28 3.28 -2.06
CA MET A 89 0.10 4.39 -1.12
C MET A 89 0.21 5.74 -1.82
N ASN A 90 1.21 5.93 -2.70
CA ASN A 90 1.34 7.14 -3.49
C ASN A 90 0.11 7.37 -4.37
N TYR A 91 -0.41 6.33 -5.02
CA TYR A 91 -1.64 6.44 -5.80
C TYR A 91 -2.82 6.91 -4.94
N LEU A 92 -2.99 6.39 -3.73
CA LEU A 92 -4.08 6.80 -2.84
C LEU A 92 -3.97 8.26 -2.41
N GLU A 93 -2.75 8.74 -2.16
CA GLU A 93 -2.48 10.13 -1.79
C GLU A 93 -2.70 11.06 -2.99
N GLU A 94 -2.10 10.75 -4.14
CA GLU A 94 -2.19 11.59 -5.33
C GLU A 94 -3.60 11.59 -5.94
N SER A 95 -4.30 10.46 -5.96
CA SER A 95 -5.63 10.37 -6.60
C SER A 95 -6.74 11.14 -5.87
N ALA A 96 -6.48 11.58 -4.63
CA ALA A 96 -7.35 12.51 -3.91
C ALA A 96 -7.23 13.96 -4.44
N ASP A 97 -6.11 14.29 -5.11
CA ASP A 97 -5.90 15.59 -5.74
C ASP A 97 -6.66 15.65 -7.09
N PRO A 98 -7.53 16.66 -7.30
CA PRO A 98 -8.15 16.87 -8.61
C PRO A 98 -7.15 17.01 -9.77
N GLU A 99 -5.96 17.57 -9.54
CA GLU A 99 -4.94 17.75 -10.58
C GLU A 99 -4.32 16.42 -11.03
N PHE A 100 -4.42 15.38 -10.21
CA PHE A 100 -4.00 14.04 -10.60
C PHE A 100 -4.79 13.54 -11.81
N TRP A 101 -6.08 13.90 -11.93
CA TRP A 101 -7.00 13.40 -12.96
C TRP A 101 -6.94 14.21 -14.25
N THR A 102 -5.78 14.19 -14.91
CA THR A 102 -5.61 14.78 -16.25
C THR A 102 -6.48 14.06 -17.29
N PRO A 103 -6.81 14.70 -18.43
CA PRO A 103 -7.58 14.04 -19.49
C PRO A 103 -6.97 12.71 -19.96
N GLN A 104 -5.65 12.62 -19.98
CA GLN A 104 -4.92 11.39 -20.32
C GLN A 104 -5.16 10.28 -19.28
N ARG A 105 -4.99 10.58 -17.99
CA ARG A 105 -5.20 9.60 -16.91
C ARG A 105 -6.66 9.17 -16.81
N THR A 106 -7.60 10.09 -17.01
CA THR A 106 -9.03 9.76 -17.09
C THR A 106 -9.31 8.80 -18.25
N HIS A 107 -8.70 9.02 -19.42
CA HIS A 107 -8.83 8.11 -20.55
C HIS A 107 -8.25 6.71 -20.25
N GLU A 108 -7.07 6.63 -19.64
CA GLU A 108 -6.44 5.36 -19.23
C GLU A 108 -7.32 4.60 -18.22
N TRP A 109 -7.91 5.32 -17.27
CA TRP A 109 -8.85 4.75 -16.31
C TRP A 109 -10.09 4.18 -16.99
N GLU A 110 -10.71 4.93 -17.91
CA GLU A 110 -11.90 4.49 -18.64
C GLU A 110 -11.62 3.26 -19.50
N LEU A 111 -10.48 3.22 -20.19
CA LEU A 111 -10.06 2.05 -20.95
C LEU A 111 -9.90 0.83 -20.05
N ALA A 112 -9.19 0.97 -18.93
CA ALA A 112 -9.00 -0.10 -17.96
C ALA A 112 -10.34 -0.57 -17.34
N ALA A 113 -11.28 0.36 -17.09
CA ALA A 113 -12.59 0.06 -16.54
C ALA A 113 -13.47 -0.74 -17.52
N ARG A 114 -13.37 -0.48 -18.83
CA ARG A 114 -14.11 -1.22 -19.87
C ARG A 114 -13.62 -2.65 -20.02
N GLU A 115 -12.32 -2.87 -19.88
CA GLU A 115 -11.71 -4.22 -19.95
C GLU A 115 -11.96 -5.06 -18.70
N GLU A 116 -12.42 -4.44 -17.62
CA GLU A 116 -12.77 -5.07 -16.33
C GLU A 116 -14.25 -5.49 -16.26
N SER A 117 -15.10 -4.89 -17.10
CA SER A 117 -16.53 -5.17 -17.24
C SER A 117 -16.80 -6.45 -18.04
#